data_AF-A0A7W4ZA91-F1
#
_entry.id   AF-A0A7W4ZA91-F1
#
_cell.length_a   1.000
_cell.length_b   1.000
_cell.length_c   1.000
_cell.angle_alpha   90.00
_cell.angle_beta   90.00
_cell.angle_gamma   90.00
#
_symmetry.space_group_name_H-M   'P 1'
#
loop_
_entity.id
_entity.type
_entity.pdbx_description
1 polymer ?
#
loop_
_entity_poly.entity_id
_entity_poly.type
_entity_poly.pdbx_seq_one_letter_code
_entity_poly.pdbx_strand_id
1 'polypeptide(L)'
;MKRFLFSALTLLLFGAFLAEMMRSYPGYMVLAVGGKHIEMNLWVAVGAIVFGALALFLVFWLVRSLLRGIGGGVSRIRFGRSRVARRRLTNGLVEFMEGNWARARRQLLKSAPRSEAPLINYLAAARSAFELGYRDEANELLAKAEASGDDTQLAVALSQARMQLLDKHYEQCIASLERAKQVEPKHPALLQLLRQAYYRLGDWKGLRELLPELEKHANMPEEELQQLELEVYQHQLGEAASRRDRDKLRETWNSLGSRWQRNMDLRCLYGELLHQIGQDEEAEKQLHWVLNREWRGDMARLYGCLTGADANAQLVVADGWLKEYGENADLLTCLGRLCLRNELWGKARQYFEKSLLLRSDPATSAELARLLYALGEKEQSAKLYREGLIQAVTDLPLLPLPGHESPLLKAHS
;
A
#
# COMPACT_ATOMS: atom_id res chain seq x y z
N MET A 1 49.47 49.99 40.70
CA MET A 1 50.71 50.44 41.39
C MET A 1 50.70 50.19 42.90
N LYS A 2 49.67 50.61 43.66
CA LYS A 2 49.61 50.40 45.13
C LYS A 2 49.72 48.94 45.60
N ARG A 3 49.13 47.97 44.87
CA ARG A 3 49.22 46.52 45.19
C ARG A 3 50.62 45.93 45.00
N PHE A 4 51.36 46.42 44.00
CA PHE A 4 52.72 45.97 43.70
C PHE A 4 53.73 46.54 44.72
N LEU A 5 53.53 47.79 45.13
CA LEU A 5 54.31 48.41 46.21
C LEU A 5 54.03 47.74 47.57
N PHE A 6 52.77 47.42 47.87
CA PHE A 6 52.43 46.68 49.10
C PHE A 6 53.02 45.27 49.13
N SER A 7 52.98 44.54 48.01
CA SER A 7 53.61 43.20 47.91
C SER A 7 55.13 43.27 48.00
N ALA A 8 55.76 44.29 47.41
CA ALA A 8 57.21 44.48 47.50
C ALA A 8 57.64 44.82 48.94
N LEU A 9 56.90 45.71 49.63
CA LEU A 9 57.19 46.09 51.00
C LEU A 9 57.01 44.92 51.98
N THR A 10 55.95 44.14 51.82
CA THR A 10 55.73 42.92 52.63
C THR A 10 56.79 41.86 52.36
N LEU A 11 57.20 41.65 51.11
CA LEU A 11 58.29 40.74 50.77
C LEU A 11 59.61 41.15 51.42
N LEU A 12 59.91 42.46 51.44
CA LEU A 12 61.14 43.00 51.99
C LEU A 12 61.17 42.92 53.52
N LEU A 13 60.05 43.25 54.18
CA LEU A 13 59.87 43.04 55.63
C LEU A 13 59.98 41.57 56.02
N PHE A 14 59.38 40.68 55.23
CA PHE A 14 59.44 39.23 55.47
C PHE A 14 60.86 38.68 55.27
N GLY A 15 61.58 39.17 54.25
CA GLY A 15 62.98 38.82 54.01
C GLY A 15 63.91 39.28 55.14
N ALA A 16 63.71 40.50 55.65
CA ALA A 16 64.47 41.02 56.80
C ALA A 16 64.18 40.21 58.08
N PHE A 17 62.92 39.86 58.33
CA PHE A 17 62.52 39.04 59.47
C PHE A 17 63.10 37.62 59.41
N LEU A 18 63.11 36.99 58.23
CA LEU A 18 63.75 35.68 58.00
C LEU A 18 65.26 35.72 58.23
N ALA A 19 65.93 36.78 57.79
CA ALA A 19 67.37 36.96 58.01
C ALA A 19 67.72 37.07 59.50
N GLU A 20 66.90 37.78 60.28
CA GLU A 20 67.10 37.93 61.73
C GLU A 20 66.82 36.62 62.50
N MET A 21 65.77 35.87 62.10
CA MET A 21 65.50 34.54 62.63
C MET A 21 66.62 33.53 62.35
N MET A 22 67.20 33.59 61.14
CA MET A 22 68.37 32.75 60.78
C MET A 22 69.57 33.02 61.68
N ARG A 23 69.73 34.26 62.14
CA ARG A 23 70.84 34.69 62.98
C ARG A 23 70.66 34.31 64.46
N SER A 24 69.42 34.32 64.93
CA SER A 24 69.08 34.10 66.35
C SER A 24 69.00 32.61 66.75
N TYR A 25 68.78 31.70 65.79
CA TYR A 25 68.69 30.26 66.04
C TYR A 25 69.60 29.45 65.09
N PRO A 26 70.88 29.24 65.44
CA PRO A 26 71.77 28.31 64.74
C PRO A 26 71.45 26.87 65.15
N GLY A 27 70.28 26.38 64.76
CA GLY A 27 69.91 24.99 64.93
C GLY A 27 70.61 24.11 63.89
N TYR A 28 71.01 22.91 64.28
CA TYR A 28 71.47 21.88 63.35
C TYR A 28 70.44 20.74 63.30
N MET A 29 70.23 20.17 62.11
CA MET A 29 69.36 19.01 61.91
C MET A 29 70.26 17.84 61.48
N VAL A 30 70.20 16.74 62.24
CA VAL A 30 70.90 15.49 61.91
C VAL A 30 69.92 14.56 61.24
N LEU A 31 70.15 14.27 59.96
CA LEU A 31 69.40 13.26 59.22
C LEU A 31 70.20 11.95 59.27
N ALA A 32 69.69 10.97 60.02
CA ALA A 32 70.29 9.64 60.11
C ALA A 32 69.57 8.69 59.15
N VAL A 33 70.25 8.23 58.10
CA VAL A 33 69.72 7.27 57.13
C VAL A 33 70.75 6.16 56.93
N GLY A 34 70.38 4.91 57.25
CA GLY A 34 71.22 3.74 56.99
C GLY A 34 72.63 3.77 57.60
N GLY A 35 72.76 4.33 58.82
CA GLY A 35 74.06 4.44 59.51
C GLY A 35 74.95 5.61 59.09
N LYS A 36 74.50 6.46 58.15
CA LYS A 36 75.16 7.74 57.83
C LYS A 36 74.44 8.89 58.50
N HIS A 37 75.21 9.72 59.21
CA HIS A 37 74.76 10.97 59.80
C HIS A 37 75.16 12.12 58.87
N ILE A 38 74.17 12.78 58.28
CA ILE A 38 74.40 14.01 57.51
C ILE A 38 73.96 15.16 58.40
N GLU A 39 74.93 15.94 58.87
CA GLU A 39 74.70 17.16 59.63
C GLU A 39 74.50 18.32 58.64
N MET A 40 73.33 18.96 58.72
CA MET A 40 73.05 20.15 57.92
C MET A 40 72.48 21.26 58.78
N ASN A 41 72.70 22.50 58.33
CA ASN A 41 72.09 23.68 58.94
C ASN A 41 70.56 23.58 58.84
N LEU A 42 69.84 23.83 59.94
CA LEU A 42 68.37 23.76 60.03
C LEU A 42 67.70 24.53 58.88
N TRP A 43 68.24 25.70 58.52
CA TRP A 43 67.67 26.54 57.45
C TRP A 43 67.88 25.97 56.05
N VAL A 44 68.98 25.23 55.85
CA VAL A 44 69.22 24.50 54.59
C VAL A 44 68.23 23.34 54.47
N ALA A 45 67.96 22.63 55.58
CA ALA A 45 66.96 21.56 55.60
C ALA A 45 65.54 22.07 55.32
N VAL A 46 65.13 23.16 55.99
CA VAL A 46 63.82 23.80 55.76
C VAL A 46 63.70 24.31 54.32
N GLY A 47 64.75 24.96 53.79
CA GLY A 47 64.78 25.41 52.41
C GLY A 47 64.63 24.25 51.41
N ALA A 48 65.32 23.14 51.62
CA ALA A 48 65.22 21.95 50.78
C ALA A 48 63.81 21.33 50.79
N ILE A 49 63.14 21.29 51.95
CA ILE A 49 61.76 20.79 52.07
C ILE A 49 60.80 21.70 51.32
N VAL A 50 60.90 23.03 51.48
CA VAL A 50 60.02 23.98 50.81
C VAL A 50 60.21 23.95 49.29
N PHE A 51 61.46 23.96 48.81
CA PHE A 51 61.76 23.85 47.39
C PHE A 51 61.31 22.49 46.81
N GLY A 52 61.51 21.40 47.56
CA GLY A 52 61.03 20.07 47.17
C GLY A 52 59.50 20.02 47.04
N ALA A 53 58.78 20.59 48.00
CA ALA A 53 57.32 20.68 47.96
C ALA A 53 56.83 21.54 46.78
N LEU A 54 57.49 22.67 46.49
CA LEU A 54 57.17 23.53 45.35
C LEU A 54 57.42 22.82 44.01
N ALA A 55 58.54 22.10 43.89
CA ALA A 55 58.86 21.31 42.70
C ALA A 55 57.82 20.20 42.48
N LEU A 56 57.44 19.48 43.53
CA LEU A 56 56.37 18.46 43.47
C LEU A 56 55.02 19.07 43.07
N PHE A 57 54.66 20.22 43.63
CA PHE A 57 53.45 20.94 43.25
C PHE A 57 53.47 21.34 41.77
N LEU A 58 54.61 21.84 41.28
CA LEU A 58 54.76 22.27 39.89
C LEU A 58 54.68 21.09 38.92
N VAL A 59 55.32 19.97 39.25
CA VAL A 59 55.22 18.71 38.49
C VAL A 59 53.79 18.19 38.49
N PHE A 60 53.11 18.16 39.64
CA PHE A 60 51.72 17.73 39.74
C PHE A 60 50.78 18.62 38.91
N TRP A 61 51.00 19.94 38.95
CA TRP A 61 50.24 20.89 38.14
C TRP A 61 50.47 20.67 36.64
N LEU A 62 51.73 20.46 36.22
CA LEU A 62 52.09 20.21 34.82
C LEU A 62 51.45 18.91 34.31
N VAL A 63 51.57 17.81 35.07
CA VAL A 63 50.97 16.51 34.75
C VAL A 63 49.46 16.62 34.63
N ARG A 64 48.80 17.30 35.58
CA ARG A 64 47.34 17.50 35.55
C ARG A 64 46.88 18.42 34.41
N SER A 65 47.72 19.33 33.92
CA SER A 65 47.45 20.18 32.77
C SER A 65 47.56 19.39 31.46
N LEU A 66 48.64 18.62 31.30
CA LEU A 66 48.85 17.71 30.16
C LEU A 66 47.74 16.65 30.05
N LEU A 67 47.36 16.02 31.17
CA LEU A 67 46.27 15.03 31.19
C LEU A 67 44.91 15.65 30.84
N ARG A 68 44.63 16.91 31.24
CA ARG A 68 43.39 17.62 30.86
C ARG A 68 43.36 18.03 29.39
N GLY A 69 44.51 18.43 28.83
CA GLY A 69 44.65 18.75 27.40
C GLY A 69 44.41 17.54 26.49
N ILE A 70 44.88 16.36 26.92
CA ILE A 70 44.74 15.10 26.15
C ILE A 70 43.33 14.49 26.35
N GLY A 71 42.78 14.50 27.57
CA GLY A 71 41.46 13.92 27.87
C GLY A 71 40.25 14.76 27.42
N GLY A 72 40.37 16.10 27.39
CA GLY A 72 39.26 17.01 27.06
C GLY A 72 39.01 17.24 25.56
N GLY A 73 40.03 17.06 24.72
CA GLY A 73 39.93 17.27 23.27
C GLY A 73 39.18 16.14 22.55
N VAL A 74 39.38 14.89 22.96
CA VAL A 74 38.78 13.71 22.31
C VAL A 74 37.27 13.65 22.53
N SER A 75 36.77 14.01 23.72
CA SER A 75 35.33 14.02 24.00
C SER A 75 34.62 15.16 23.25
N ARG A 76 35.16 16.39 23.26
CA ARG A 76 34.53 17.54 22.59
C ARG A 76 34.46 17.38 21.07
N ILE A 77 35.45 16.75 20.44
CA ILE A 77 35.45 16.45 19.00
C ILE A 77 34.45 15.32 18.66
N ARG A 78 34.34 14.29 19.50
CA ARG A 78 33.38 13.19 19.32
C ARG A 78 31.93 13.67 19.50
N PHE A 79 31.65 14.48 20.54
CA PHE A 79 30.31 15.06 20.78
C PHE A 79 29.91 16.14 19.77
N GLY A 80 30.87 16.90 19.23
CA GLY A 80 30.59 17.85 18.13
C GLY A 80 30.21 17.14 16.83
N ARG A 81 30.87 16.01 16.52
CA ARG A 81 30.63 15.24 15.29
C ARG A 81 29.29 14.49 15.30
N SER A 82 28.84 13.97 16.44
CA SER A 82 27.50 13.35 16.55
C SER A 82 26.38 14.38 16.41
N ARG A 83 26.51 15.57 17.01
CA ARG A 83 25.55 16.68 16.81
C ARG A 83 25.43 17.09 15.34
N VAL A 84 26.55 17.14 14.62
CA VAL A 84 26.54 17.46 13.18
C VAL A 84 25.86 16.34 12.38
N ALA A 85 26.13 15.07 12.68
CA ALA A 85 25.48 13.94 12.02
C ALA A 85 23.96 13.95 12.27
N ARG A 86 23.51 14.26 13.50
CA ARG A 86 22.09 14.38 13.85
C ARG A 86 21.41 15.53 13.10
N ARG A 87 22.04 16.72 13.05
CA ARG A 87 21.52 17.85 12.25
C ARG A 87 21.40 17.50 10.76
N ARG A 88 22.39 16.81 10.19
CA ARG A 88 22.35 16.37 8.79
C ARG A 88 21.28 15.31 8.53
N LEU A 89 21.07 14.38 9.46
CA LEU A 89 19.96 13.43 9.37
C LEU A 89 18.62 14.18 9.38
N THR A 90 18.39 15.07 10.35
CA THR A 90 17.14 15.83 10.43
C THR A 90 16.90 16.66 9.18
N ASN A 91 17.89 17.44 8.74
CA ASN A 91 17.78 18.24 7.51
C ASN A 91 17.61 17.35 6.27
N GLY A 92 18.32 16.23 6.19
CA GLY A 92 18.20 15.27 5.10
C GLY A 92 16.81 14.61 5.02
N LEU A 93 16.19 14.34 6.16
CA LEU A 93 14.81 13.85 6.24
C LEU A 93 13.78 14.92 5.87
N VAL A 94 14.01 16.19 6.24
CA VAL A 94 13.16 17.31 5.78
C VAL A 94 13.21 17.41 4.26
N GLU A 95 14.41 17.44 3.68
CA GLU A 95 14.60 17.47 2.22
C GLU A 95 13.99 16.23 1.54
N PHE A 96 14.03 15.07 2.20
CA PHE A 96 13.37 13.85 1.71
C PHE A 96 11.84 14.02 1.66
N MET A 97 11.24 14.55 2.72
CA MET A 97 9.79 14.79 2.78
C MET A 97 9.34 15.89 1.80
N GLU A 98 10.20 16.86 1.52
CA GLU A 98 9.96 17.91 0.52
C GLU A 98 10.16 17.41 -0.93
N GLY A 99 10.64 16.18 -1.14
CA GLY A 99 10.93 15.63 -2.47
C GLY A 99 12.23 16.15 -3.10
N ASN A 100 13.08 16.83 -2.32
CA ASN A 100 14.39 17.32 -2.75
C ASN A 100 15.44 16.17 -2.75
N TRP A 101 15.21 15.15 -3.58
CA TRP A 101 15.93 13.86 -3.57
C TRP A 101 17.46 14.00 -3.63
N ALA A 102 17.97 14.89 -4.48
CA ALA A 102 19.42 15.11 -4.64
C ALA A 102 20.08 15.67 -3.36
N ARG A 103 19.39 16.57 -2.65
CA ARG A 103 19.86 17.15 -1.39
C ARG A 103 19.71 16.15 -0.25
N ALA A 104 18.55 15.49 -0.16
CA ALA A 104 18.26 14.44 0.80
C ALA A 104 19.34 13.36 0.76
N ARG A 105 19.55 12.73 -0.40
CA ARG A 105 20.58 11.70 -0.63
C ARG A 105 21.95 12.17 -0.14
N ARG A 106 22.41 13.35 -0.56
CA ARG A 106 23.73 13.88 -0.20
C ARG A 106 23.87 14.07 1.31
N GLN A 107 22.85 14.58 1.98
CA GLN A 107 22.89 14.82 3.43
C GLN A 107 22.84 13.51 4.22
N LEU A 108 21.94 12.60 3.84
CA LEU A 108 21.72 11.30 4.48
C LEU A 108 22.95 10.37 4.34
N LEU A 109 23.58 10.30 3.17
CA LEU A 109 24.81 9.52 2.98
C LEU A 109 25.99 10.08 3.79
N LYS A 110 26.07 11.42 3.94
CA LYS A 110 27.11 12.06 4.75
C LYS A 110 26.88 11.88 6.26
N SER A 111 25.66 11.64 6.71
CA SER A 111 25.35 11.33 8.12
C SER A 111 25.47 9.84 8.43
N ALA A 112 25.18 8.93 7.50
CA ALA A 112 25.05 7.49 7.75
C ALA A 112 26.22 6.86 8.55
N PRO A 113 27.51 7.05 8.21
CA PRO A 113 28.62 6.38 8.91
C PRO A 113 28.85 6.83 10.37
N ARG A 114 28.19 7.93 10.79
CA ARG A 114 28.40 8.55 12.10
C ARG A 114 27.08 8.81 12.83
N SER A 115 25.98 8.31 12.30
CA SER A 115 24.65 8.46 12.88
C SER A 115 24.39 7.33 13.87
N GLU A 116 23.59 7.63 14.88
CA GLU A 116 23.05 6.62 15.81
C GLU A 116 21.94 5.78 15.14
N ALA A 117 21.44 6.19 13.97
CA ALA A 117 20.42 5.48 13.19
C ALA A 117 20.86 5.28 11.72
N PRO A 118 21.88 4.45 11.45
CA PRO A 118 22.40 4.24 10.09
C PRO A 118 21.34 3.64 9.14
N LEU A 119 20.48 2.74 9.62
CA LEU A 119 19.39 2.12 8.86
C LEU A 119 18.52 3.17 8.15
N ILE A 120 17.95 4.12 8.90
CA ILE A 120 17.06 5.16 8.35
C ILE A 120 17.80 6.03 7.32
N ASN A 121 19.07 6.35 7.56
CA ASN A 121 19.86 7.13 6.60
C ASN A 121 19.99 6.38 5.27
N TYR A 122 20.36 5.10 5.32
CA TYR A 122 20.56 4.31 4.10
C TYR A 122 19.25 4.03 3.38
N LEU A 123 18.15 3.73 4.09
CA LEU A 123 16.83 3.53 3.47
C LEU A 123 16.32 4.79 2.77
N ALA A 124 16.36 5.94 3.44
CA ALA A 124 15.91 7.21 2.85
C ALA A 124 16.84 7.67 1.71
N ALA A 125 18.16 7.40 1.82
CA ALA A 125 19.10 7.65 0.73
C ALA A 125 18.87 6.72 -0.47
N ALA A 126 18.59 5.43 -0.23
CA ALA A 126 18.26 4.45 -1.27
C ALA A 126 16.99 4.88 -2.02
N ARG A 127 15.94 5.27 -1.29
CA ARG A 127 14.73 5.80 -1.89
C ARG A 127 14.99 7.09 -2.68
N SER A 128 15.79 8.02 -2.14
CA SER A 128 16.17 9.23 -2.87
C SER A 128 16.95 8.92 -4.15
N ALA A 129 17.86 7.94 -4.13
CA ALA A 129 18.60 7.49 -5.31
C ALA A 129 17.66 6.87 -6.35
N PHE A 130 16.69 6.07 -5.92
CA PHE A 130 15.64 5.51 -6.76
C PHE A 130 14.81 6.61 -7.44
N GLU A 131 14.36 7.64 -6.72
CA GLU A 131 13.58 8.74 -7.31
C GLU A 131 14.39 9.55 -8.35
N LEU A 132 15.71 9.57 -8.22
CA LEU A 132 16.63 10.19 -9.20
C LEU A 132 16.95 9.29 -10.39
N GLY A 133 16.43 8.06 -10.44
CA GLY A 133 16.72 7.08 -11.49
C GLY A 133 17.97 6.22 -11.26
N TYR A 134 18.69 6.39 -10.16
CA TYR A 134 19.91 5.63 -9.85
C TYR A 134 19.56 4.27 -9.19
N ARG A 135 19.14 3.30 -10.01
CA ARG A 135 18.67 1.97 -9.57
C ARG A 135 19.79 1.14 -8.90
N ASP A 136 20.97 1.07 -9.51
CA ASP A 136 22.09 0.29 -8.96
C ASP A 136 22.54 0.85 -7.60
N GLU A 137 22.63 2.17 -7.49
CA GLU A 137 22.97 2.82 -6.23
C GLU A 137 21.88 2.56 -5.18
N ALA A 138 20.60 2.61 -5.53
CA ALA A 138 19.53 2.30 -4.58
C ALA A 138 19.70 0.89 -4.00
N ASN A 139 20.03 -0.11 -4.84
CA ASN A 139 20.28 -1.48 -4.39
C ASN A 139 21.53 -1.59 -3.49
N GLU A 140 22.63 -0.92 -3.84
CA GLU A 140 23.82 -0.87 -2.98
C GLU A 140 23.53 -0.25 -1.61
N LEU A 141 22.69 0.80 -1.58
CA LEU A 141 22.30 1.47 -0.35
C LEU A 141 21.35 0.61 0.49
N LEU A 142 20.46 -0.18 -0.12
CA LEU A 142 19.68 -1.20 0.59
C LEU A 142 20.57 -2.27 1.22
N ALA A 143 21.60 -2.75 0.50
CA ALA A 143 22.55 -3.72 1.06
C ALA A 143 23.33 -3.13 2.25
N LYS A 144 23.71 -1.85 2.19
CA LYS A 144 24.31 -1.14 3.34
C LYS A 144 23.33 -0.96 4.51
N ALA A 145 22.04 -0.78 4.21
CA ALA A 145 21.00 -0.70 5.23
C ALA A 145 20.82 -2.04 5.94
N GLU A 146 20.84 -3.15 5.20
CA GLU A 146 20.77 -4.50 5.75
C GLU A 146 21.98 -4.86 6.62
N ALA A 147 23.18 -4.41 6.23
CA ALA A 147 24.39 -4.62 7.04
C ALA A 147 24.49 -3.71 8.28
N SER A 148 23.52 -2.83 8.54
CA SER A 148 23.64 -1.77 9.55
C SER A 148 23.21 -2.15 10.97
N GLY A 149 22.67 -3.35 11.19
CA GLY A 149 22.33 -3.86 12.51
C GLY A 149 21.55 -5.17 12.45
N ASP A 150 21.22 -5.69 13.63
CA ASP A 150 20.27 -6.79 13.78
C ASP A 150 18.84 -6.24 13.66
N ASP A 151 17.89 -7.02 13.13
CA ASP A 151 16.47 -6.64 12.94
C ASP A 151 16.19 -5.55 11.86
N THR A 152 17.01 -5.51 10.80
CA THR A 152 16.81 -4.58 9.67
C THR A 152 16.01 -5.18 8.51
N GLN A 153 15.85 -6.51 8.49
CA GLN A 153 15.36 -7.28 7.34
C GLN A 153 13.99 -6.81 6.86
N LEU A 154 13.03 -6.64 7.78
CA LEU A 154 11.68 -6.20 7.41
C LEU A 154 11.67 -4.79 6.81
N ALA A 155 12.37 -3.84 7.44
CA ALA A 155 12.42 -2.45 6.99
C ALA A 155 13.06 -2.30 5.59
N VAL A 156 14.12 -3.07 5.34
CA VAL A 156 14.78 -3.16 4.02
C VAL A 156 13.85 -3.78 3.00
N ALA A 157 13.22 -4.92 3.31
CA ALA A 157 12.31 -5.60 2.40
C ALA A 157 11.08 -4.75 2.04
N LEU A 158 10.49 -4.05 3.02
CA LEU A 158 9.37 -3.14 2.77
C LEU A 158 9.78 -1.95 1.88
N SER A 159 10.98 -1.42 2.09
CA SER A 159 11.52 -0.32 1.29
C SER A 159 11.80 -0.77 -0.15
N GLN A 160 12.39 -1.95 -0.32
CA GLN A 160 12.60 -2.59 -1.62
C GLN A 160 11.28 -2.86 -2.35
N ALA A 161 10.31 -3.47 -1.66
CA ALA A 161 8.99 -3.77 -2.21
C ALA A 161 8.24 -2.50 -2.67
N ARG A 162 8.31 -1.41 -1.89
CA ARG A 162 7.73 -0.12 -2.30
C ARG A 162 8.35 0.44 -3.58
N MET A 163 9.66 0.26 -3.77
CA MET A 163 10.34 0.68 -5.00
C MET A 163 9.94 -0.21 -6.18
N GLN A 164 9.91 -1.53 -5.99
CA GLN A 164 9.47 -2.49 -7.01
C GLN A 164 8.02 -2.25 -7.44
N LEU A 165 7.12 -1.95 -6.50
CA LEU A 165 5.72 -1.65 -6.78
C LEU A 165 5.56 -0.42 -7.68
N LEU A 166 6.37 0.63 -7.48
CA LEU A 166 6.32 1.85 -8.28
C LEU A 166 6.87 1.65 -9.69
N ASP A 167 7.92 0.85 -9.82
CA ASP A 167 8.45 0.45 -11.12
C ASP A 167 7.58 -0.62 -11.81
N LYS A 168 6.43 -1.00 -11.22
CA LYS A 168 5.51 -2.01 -11.74
C LYS A 168 6.10 -3.43 -11.83
N HIS A 169 7.18 -3.70 -11.10
CA HIS A 169 7.75 -5.05 -10.96
C HIS A 169 6.98 -5.86 -9.91
N TYR A 170 5.71 -6.16 -10.19
CA TYR A 170 4.79 -6.76 -9.21
C TYR A 170 5.23 -8.15 -8.74
N GLU A 171 5.73 -9.00 -9.62
CA GLU A 171 6.21 -10.35 -9.26
C GLU A 171 7.41 -10.29 -8.29
N GLN A 172 8.38 -9.40 -8.56
CA GLN A 172 9.55 -9.20 -7.69
C GLN A 172 9.15 -8.60 -6.34
N CYS A 173 8.16 -7.70 -6.35
CA CYS A 173 7.55 -7.13 -5.15
C CYS A 173 6.95 -8.25 -4.28
N ILE A 174 6.12 -9.11 -4.86
CA ILE A 174 5.51 -10.25 -4.16
C ILE A 174 6.59 -11.17 -3.61
N ALA A 175 7.57 -11.58 -4.42
CA ALA A 175 8.65 -12.47 -3.97
C ALA A 175 9.49 -11.87 -2.82
N SER A 176 9.65 -10.55 -2.78
CA SER A 176 10.36 -9.86 -1.69
C SER A 176 9.51 -9.79 -0.42
N LEU A 177 8.21 -9.53 -0.57
CA LEU A 177 7.27 -9.48 0.55
C LEU A 177 6.96 -10.85 1.15
N GLU A 178 6.86 -11.92 0.35
CA GLU A 178 6.66 -13.28 0.86
C GLU A 178 7.86 -13.77 1.69
N ARG A 179 9.10 -13.36 1.32
CA ARG A 179 10.27 -13.58 2.18
C ARG A 179 10.17 -12.80 3.49
N ALA A 180 9.75 -11.54 3.44
CA ALA A 180 9.55 -10.73 4.64
C ALA A 180 8.43 -11.26 5.54
N LYS A 181 7.41 -11.91 4.96
CA LYS A 181 6.28 -12.52 5.66
C LYS A 181 6.72 -13.69 6.55
N GLN A 182 7.82 -14.35 6.23
CA GLN A 182 8.40 -15.41 7.08
C GLN A 182 8.97 -14.85 8.40
N VAL A 183 9.39 -13.58 8.39
CA VAL A 183 9.93 -12.89 9.58
C VAL A 183 8.79 -12.32 10.42
N GLU A 184 7.92 -11.52 9.81
CA GLU A 184 6.80 -10.89 10.50
C GLU A 184 5.50 -10.99 9.67
N PRO A 185 4.75 -12.10 9.76
CA PRO A 185 3.63 -12.40 8.87
C PRO A 185 2.44 -11.45 9.03
N LYS A 186 2.31 -10.83 10.20
CA LYS A 186 1.16 -10.01 10.60
C LYS A 186 1.39 -8.52 10.44
N HIS A 187 2.53 -8.11 9.86
CA HIS A 187 2.88 -6.70 9.77
C HIS A 187 1.91 -5.95 8.82
N PRO A 188 1.16 -4.93 9.28
CA PRO A 188 0.09 -4.31 8.48
C PRO A 188 0.57 -3.74 7.13
N ALA A 189 1.73 -3.08 7.12
CA ALA A 189 2.27 -2.50 5.88
C ALA A 189 2.71 -3.57 4.87
N LEU A 190 3.11 -4.75 5.34
CA LEU A 190 3.47 -5.87 4.47
C LEU A 190 2.22 -6.38 3.76
N LEU A 191 1.16 -6.64 4.52
CA LEU A 191 -0.13 -7.12 3.99
C LEU A 191 -0.73 -6.12 2.99
N GLN A 192 -0.65 -4.81 3.28
CA GLN A 192 -1.11 -3.77 2.36
C GLN A 192 -0.32 -3.74 1.04
N LEU A 193 1.01 -3.93 1.10
CA LEU A 193 1.82 -3.97 -0.12
C LEU A 193 1.57 -5.25 -0.93
N LEU A 194 1.40 -6.41 -0.27
CA LEU A 194 1.02 -7.65 -0.94
C LEU A 194 -0.34 -7.51 -1.62
N ARG A 195 -1.34 -6.94 -0.93
CA ARG A 195 -2.65 -6.63 -1.50
C ARG A 195 -2.53 -5.80 -2.77
N GLN A 196 -1.76 -4.70 -2.72
CA GLN A 196 -1.56 -3.84 -3.88
C GLN A 196 -0.85 -4.57 -5.03
N ALA A 197 0.18 -5.36 -4.73
CA ALA A 197 0.93 -6.09 -5.73
C ALA A 197 0.09 -7.19 -6.39
N TYR A 198 -0.62 -8.02 -5.61
CA TYR A 198 -1.53 -9.05 -6.12
C TYR A 198 -2.65 -8.45 -6.97
N TYR A 199 -3.27 -7.36 -6.50
CA TYR A 199 -4.33 -6.67 -7.25
C TYR A 199 -3.83 -6.13 -8.60
N ARG A 200 -2.65 -5.49 -8.62
CA ARG A 200 -2.08 -4.93 -9.86
C ARG A 200 -1.60 -6.01 -10.83
N LEU A 201 -1.15 -7.16 -10.32
CA LEU A 201 -0.77 -8.31 -11.13
C LEU A 201 -1.99 -9.07 -11.67
N GLY A 202 -3.16 -8.92 -11.04
CA GLY A 202 -4.35 -9.73 -11.33
C GLY A 202 -4.28 -11.14 -10.73
N ASP A 203 -3.47 -11.34 -9.69
CA ASP A 203 -3.38 -12.62 -8.97
C ASP A 203 -4.47 -12.70 -7.90
N TRP A 204 -5.67 -13.06 -8.35
CA TRP A 204 -6.85 -13.20 -7.50
C TRP A 204 -6.76 -14.37 -6.53
N LYS A 205 -5.93 -15.37 -6.82
CA LYS A 205 -5.72 -16.51 -5.94
C LYS A 205 -4.89 -16.09 -4.73
N GLY A 206 -3.75 -15.45 -4.95
CA GLY A 206 -2.91 -14.90 -3.87
C GLY A 206 -3.67 -13.88 -3.03
N LEU A 207 -4.48 -13.03 -3.66
CA LEU A 207 -5.32 -12.07 -2.96
C LEU A 207 -6.37 -12.74 -2.08
N ARG A 208 -7.02 -13.82 -2.55
CA ARG A 208 -7.98 -14.59 -1.75
C ARG A 208 -7.35 -15.22 -0.51
N GLU A 209 -6.17 -15.79 -0.64
CA GLU A 209 -5.44 -16.38 0.49
C GLU A 209 -5.02 -15.31 1.52
N LEU A 210 -4.86 -14.06 1.08
CA LEU A 210 -4.47 -12.92 1.92
C LEU A 210 -5.65 -12.29 2.69
N LEU A 211 -6.91 -12.47 2.24
CA LEU A 211 -8.10 -11.82 2.82
C LEU A 211 -8.23 -12.01 4.36
N PRO A 212 -8.07 -13.22 4.93
CA PRO A 212 -8.24 -13.41 6.38
C PRO A 212 -7.19 -12.68 7.21
N GLU A 213 -5.98 -12.50 6.66
CA GLU A 213 -4.91 -11.75 7.31
C GLU A 213 -5.16 -10.23 7.18
N LEU A 214 -5.69 -9.78 6.04
CA LEU A 214 -6.09 -8.38 5.85
C LEU A 214 -7.18 -7.97 6.85
N GLU A 215 -8.20 -8.82 7.03
CA GLU A 215 -9.29 -8.60 7.96
C GLU A 215 -8.79 -8.42 9.40
N LYS A 216 -7.86 -9.27 9.84
CA LYS A 216 -7.39 -9.29 11.23
C LYS A 216 -6.33 -8.24 11.54
N HIS A 217 -5.50 -7.87 10.56
CA HIS A 217 -4.24 -7.18 10.83
C HIS A 217 -3.99 -5.93 9.99
N ALA A 218 -4.67 -5.72 8.87
CA ALA A 218 -4.31 -4.63 7.95
C ALA A 218 -4.98 -3.27 8.23
N ASN A 219 -5.71 -3.15 9.34
CA ASN A 219 -6.42 -1.93 9.79
C ASN A 219 -7.22 -1.26 8.66
N MET A 220 -7.93 -2.06 7.87
CA MET A 220 -8.76 -1.55 6.77
C MET A 220 -10.17 -1.22 7.24
N PRO A 221 -10.82 -0.19 6.65
CA PRO A 221 -12.25 -0.01 6.80
C PRO A 221 -13.00 -1.27 6.34
N GLU A 222 -14.03 -1.65 7.07
CA GLU A 222 -14.79 -2.87 6.77
C GLU A 222 -15.41 -2.82 5.37
N GLU A 223 -15.89 -1.65 4.94
CA GLU A 223 -16.45 -1.42 3.60
C GLU A 223 -15.43 -1.68 2.49
N GLU A 224 -14.19 -1.19 2.64
CA GLU A 224 -13.11 -1.42 1.66
C GLU A 224 -12.73 -2.90 1.56
N LEU A 225 -12.70 -3.60 2.70
CA LEU A 225 -12.43 -5.03 2.72
C LEU A 225 -13.55 -5.81 2.02
N GLN A 226 -14.81 -5.50 2.32
CA GLN A 226 -15.95 -6.15 1.68
C GLN A 226 -15.99 -5.92 0.17
N GLN A 227 -15.66 -4.71 -0.30
CA GLN A 227 -15.53 -4.44 -1.72
C GLN A 227 -14.42 -5.29 -2.36
N LEU A 228 -13.25 -5.38 -1.70
CA LEU A 228 -12.15 -6.21 -2.18
C LEU A 228 -12.53 -7.69 -2.24
N GLU A 229 -13.22 -8.21 -1.22
CA GLU A 229 -13.74 -9.58 -1.21
C GLU A 229 -14.68 -9.83 -2.38
N LEU A 230 -15.62 -8.92 -2.62
CA LEU A 230 -16.56 -9.02 -3.74
C LEU A 230 -15.82 -9.08 -5.08
N GLU A 231 -14.88 -8.16 -5.32
CA GLU A 231 -14.08 -8.13 -6.55
C GLU A 231 -13.30 -9.44 -6.74
N VAL A 232 -12.66 -9.96 -5.69
CA VAL A 232 -11.94 -11.25 -5.73
C VAL A 232 -12.87 -12.39 -6.14
N TYR A 233 -14.05 -12.49 -5.52
CA TYR A 233 -14.99 -13.56 -5.82
C TYR A 233 -15.58 -13.45 -7.23
N GLN A 234 -15.91 -12.24 -7.68
CA GLN A 234 -16.37 -12.00 -9.05
C GLN A 234 -15.33 -12.45 -10.08
N HIS A 235 -14.06 -12.09 -9.88
CA HIS A 235 -12.98 -12.49 -10.77
C HIS A 235 -12.75 -14.00 -10.78
N GLN A 236 -12.76 -14.66 -9.62
CA GLN A 236 -12.57 -16.11 -9.56
C GLN A 236 -13.71 -16.89 -10.21
N LEU A 237 -14.96 -16.46 -10.03
CA LEU A 237 -16.10 -17.05 -10.71
C LEU A 237 -16.00 -16.83 -12.23
N GLY A 238 -15.68 -15.61 -12.66
CA GLY A 238 -15.50 -15.28 -14.07
C GLY A 238 -14.37 -16.07 -14.75
N GLU A 239 -13.25 -16.30 -14.04
CA GLU A 239 -12.14 -17.11 -14.53
C GLU A 239 -12.54 -18.58 -14.71
N ALA A 240 -13.22 -19.17 -13.73
CA ALA A 240 -13.71 -20.55 -13.83
C ALA A 240 -14.69 -20.73 -15.00
N ALA A 241 -15.61 -19.78 -15.18
CA ALA A 241 -16.56 -19.78 -16.30
C ALA A 241 -15.87 -19.59 -17.66
N SER A 242 -14.88 -18.70 -17.75
CA SER A 242 -14.11 -18.46 -18.99
C SER A 242 -13.37 -19.71 -19.46
N ARG A 243 -12.89 -20.54 -18.52
CA ARG A 243 -12.28 -21.85 -18.80
C ARG A 243 -13.31 -22.95 -19.07
N ARG A 244 -14.61 -22.65 -18.99
CA ARG A 244 -15.73 -23.61 -19.04
C ARG A 244 -15.59 -24.76 -18.04
N ASP A 245 -14.98 -24.49 -16.89
CA ASP A 245 -14.76 -25.47 -15.84
C ASP A 245 -15.94 -25.43 -14.85
N ARG A 246 -16.95 -26.26 -15.12
CA ARG A 246 -18.15 -26.36 -14.30
C ARG A 246 -17.82 -26.72 -12.85
N ASP A 247 -16.96 -27.71 -12.66
CA ASP A 247 -16.70 -28.25 -11.34
C ASP A 247 -15.93 -27.22 -10.50
N LYS A 248 -14.98 -26.49 -11.11
CA LYS A 248 -14.30 -25.37 -10.46
C LYS A 248 -15.23 -24.21 -10.16
N LEU A 249 -16.16 -23.86 -11.06
CA LEU A 249 -17.14 -22.79 -10.82
C LEU A 249 -18.00 -23.12 -9.60
N ARG A 250 -18.50 -24.35 -9.52
CA ARG A 250 -19.32 -24.84 -8.40
C ARG A 250 -18.53 -24.94 -7.10
N GLU A 251 -17.30 -25.43 -7.15
CA GLU A 251 -16.38 -25.46 -6.00
C GLU A 251 -16.14 -24.04 -5.47
N THR A 252 -15.87 -23.10 -6.37
CA THR A 252 -15.62 -21.69 -6.04
C THR A 252 -16.86 -21.09 -5.36
N TRP A 253 -18.05 -21.27 -5.92
CA TRP A 253 -19.30 -20.81 -5.31
C TRP A 253 -19.58 -21.42 -3.92
N ASN A 254 -19.38 -22.74 -3.78
CA ASN A 254 -19.63 -23.45 -2.53
C ASN A 254 -18.62 -23.09 -1.43
N SER A 255 -17.42 -22.68 -1.82
CA SER A 255 -16.37 -22.23 -0.91
C SER A 255 -16.60 -20.80 -0.37
N LEU A 256 -17.57 -20.06 -0.92
CA LEU A 256 -17.95 -18.75 -0.40
C LEU A 256 -18.73 -18.90 0.91
N GLY A 257 -18.49 -17.98 1.85
CA GLY A 257 -19.28 -17.91 3.09
C GLY A 257 -20.76 -17.64 2.84
N SER A 258 -21.63 -18.03 3.77
CA SER A 258 -23.09 -17.86 3.63
C SER A 258 -23.53 -16.42 3.38
N ARG A 259 -22.76 -15.42 3.85
CA ARG A 259 -22.98 -14.01 3.56
C ARG A 259 -22.90 -13.73 2.06
N TRP A 260 -21.83 -14.19 1.43
CA TRP A 260 -21.53 -13.95 0.02
C TRP A 260 -22.43 -14.76 -0.91
N GLN A 261 -22.80 -15.98 -0.53
CA GLN A 261 -23.81 -16.76 -1.27
C GLN A 261 -25.21 -16.14 -1.26
N ARG A 262 -25.51 -15.27 -0.26
CA ARG A 262 -26.77 -14.52 -0.17
C ARG A 262 -26.68 -13.12 -0.76
N ASN A 263 -25.48 -12.66 -1.13
CA ASN A 263 -25.31 -11.39 -1.82
C ASN A 263 -25.98 -11.47 -3.20
N MET A 264 -26.86 -10.51 -3.49
CA MET A 264 -27.69 -10.52 -4.69
C MET A 264 -26.84 -10.40 -5.96
N ASP A 265 -25.90 -9.47 -5.99
CA ASP A 265 -25.08 -9.19 -7.18
C ASP A 265 -24.21 -10.39 -7.55
N LEU A 266 -23.59 -11.02 -6.54
CA LEU A 266 -22.76 -12.19 -6.76
C LEU A 266 -23.57 -13.41 -7.21
N ARG A 267 -24.80 -13.56 -6.71
CA ARG A 267 -25.70 -14.64 -7.14
C ARG A 267 -26.26 -14.41 -8.55
N CYS A 268 -26.56 -13.17 -8.92
CA CYS A 268 -26.91 -12.80 -10.30
C CYS A 268 -25.78 -13.19 -11.24
N LEU A 269 -24.55 -12.75 -10.94
CA LEU A 269 -23.36 -13.11 -11.70
C LEU A 269 -23.17 -14.64 -11.78
N TYR A 270 -23.32 -15.36 -10.67
CA TYR A 270 -23.21 -16.82 -10.69
C TYR A 270 -24.24 -17.47 -11.63
N GLY A 271 -25.49 -16.98 -11.64
CA GLY A 271 -26.52 -17.44 -12.57
C GLY A 271 -26.20 -17.14 -14.04
N GLU A 272 -25.69 -15.94 -14.34
CA GLU A 272 -25.21 -15.57 -15.68
C GLU A 272 -24.07 -16.47 -16.16
N LEU A 273 -23.09 -16.71 -15.29
CA LEU A 273 -21.93 -17.55 -15.60
C LEU A 273 -22.34 -19.02 -15.79
N LEU A 274 -23.29 -19.53 -15.01
CA LEU A 274 -23.87 -20.86 -15.19
C LEU A 274 -24.53 -21.00 -16.57
N HIS A 275 -25.31 -19.99 -17.00
CA HIS A 275 -25.88 -19.98 -18.35
C HIS A 275 -24.80 -19.98 -19.43
N GLN A 276 -23.74 -19.18 -19.27
CA GLN A 276 -22.63 -19.10 -20.23
C GLN A 276 -21.93 -20.45 -20.44
N ILE A 277 -21.83 -21.28 -19.39
CA ILE A 277 -21.25 -22.63 -19.47
C ILE A 277 -22.29 -23.73 -19.77
N GLY A 278 -23.55 -23.37 -20.01
CA GLY A 278 -24.63 -24.29 -20.38
C GLY A 278 -25.25 -25.08 -19.21
N GLN A 279 -25.13 -24.59 -17.98
CA GLN A 279 -25.72 -25.18 -16.77
C GLN A 279 -27.05 -24.50 -16.41
N ASP A 280 -27.98 -24.49 -17.37
CA ASP A 280 -29.23 -23.73 -17.27
C ASP A 280 -30.16 -24.20 -16.14
N GLU A 281 -30.20 -25.50 -15.83
CA GLU A 281 -30.99 -26.02 -14.71
C GLU A 281 -30.54 -25.49 -13.34
N GLU A 282 -29.23 -25.30 -13.16
CA GLU A 282 -28.71 -24.72 -11.93
C GLU A 282 -28.90 -23.20 -11.94
N ALA A 283 -28.67 -22.55 -13.08
CA ALA A 283 -28.91 -21.12 -13.27
C ALA A 283 -30.36 -20.75 -12.94
N GLU A 284 -31.33 -21.57 -13.36
CA GLU A 284 -32.75 -21.38 -13.08
C GLU A 284 -33.02 -21.28 -11.59
N LYS A 285 -32.44 -22.19 -10.80
CA LYS A 285 -32.60 -22.20 -9.33
C LYS A 285 -32.03 -20.94 -8.69
N GLN A 286 -30.90 -20.44 -9.20
CA GLN A 286 -30.29 -19.22 -8.69
C GLN A 286 -31.13 -17.99 -9.03
N LEU A 287 -31.55 -17.85 -10.28
CA LEU A 287 -32.36 -16.72 -10.74
C LEU A 287 -33.73 -16.71 -10.08
N HIS A 288 -34.37 -17.88 -9.93
CA HIS A 288 -35.65 -17.98 -9.21
C HIS A 288 -35.51 -17.49 -7.75
N TRP A 289 -34.41 -17.86 -7.07
CA TRP A 289 -34.16 -17.37 -5.71
C TRP A 289 -33.98 -15.84 -5.65
N VAL A 290 -33.28 -15.25 -6.63
CA VAL A 290 -33.06 -13.80 -6.70
C VAL A 290 -34.38 -13.08 -6.97
N LEU A 291 -35.11 -13.49 -8.01
CA LEU A 291 -36.32 -12.82 -8.48
C LEU A 291 -37.48 -12.86 -7.48
N ASN A 292 -37.54 -13.88 -6.62
CA ASN A 292 -38.52 -13.94 -5.51
C ASN A 292 -38.23 -12.99 -4.35
N ARG A 293 -37.04 -12.39 -4.32
CA ARG A 293 -36.60 -11.51 -3.22
C ARG A 293 -36.46 -10.07 -3.66
N GLU A 294 -35.91 -9.86 -4.85
CA GLU A 294 -35.69 -8.55 -5.44
C GLU A 294 -35.91 -8.64 -6.94
N TRP A 295 -36.83 -7.81 -7.43
CA TRP A 295 -37.13 -7.74 -8.85
C TRP A 295 -35.97 -7.12 -9.62
N ARG A 296 -35.46 -7.85 -10.62
CA ARG A 296 -34.37 -7.43 -11.51
C ARG A 296 -34.69 -7.80 -12.96
N GLY A 297 -34.90 -6.79 -13.81
CA GLY A 297 -35.41 -6.98 -15.17
C GLY A 297 -34.43 -7.69 -16.11
N ASP A 298 -33.13 -7.45 -15.95
CA ASP A 298 -32.04 -8.18 -16.58
C ASP A 298 -32.07 -9.69 -16.22
N MET A 299 -32.24 -10.02 -14.93
CA MET A 299 -32.35 -11.41 -14.47
C MET A 299 -33.61 -12.09 -14.99
N ALA A 300 -34.75 -11.38 -15.05
CA ALA A 300 -35.97 -11.90 -15.65
C ALA A 300 -35.77 -12.19 -17.14
N ARG A 301 -35.10 -11.29 -17.88
CA ARG A 301 -34.77 -11.54 -19.29
C ARG A 301 -33.87 -12.76 -19.46
N LEU A 302 -32.85 -12.92 -18.61
CA LEU A 302 -31.97 -14.08 -18.62
C LEU A 302 -32.75 -15.37 -18.29
N TYR A 303 -33.66 -15.33 -17.32
CA TYR A 303 -34.51 -16.48 -16.96
C TYR A 303 -35.27 -17.03 -18.17
N GLY A 304 -35.82 -16.15 -19.02
CA GLY A 304 -36.50 -16.53 -20.26
C GLY A 304 -35.59 -17.20 -21.30
N CYS A 305 -34.26 -17.05 -21.20
CA CYS A 305 -33.30 -17.72 -22.07
C CYS A 305 -32.89 -19.11 -21.57
N LEU A 306 -32.99 -19.38 -20.26
CA LEU A 306 -32.47 -20.60 -19.64
C LEU A 306 -33.25 -21.84 -20.04
N THR A 307 -32.61 -22.91 -20.51
CA THR A 307 -33.24 -24.22 -20.73
C THR A 307 -33.24 -25.05 -19.44
N GLY A 308 -34.27 -24.89 -18.63
CA GLY A 308 -34.39 -25.64 -17.38
C GLY A 308 -34.83 -27.08 -17.53
N ALA A 309 -35.08 -27.72 -16.40
CA ALA A 309 -35.47 -29.13 -16.35
C ALA A 309 -36.91 -29.36 -16.87
N ASP A 310 -37.81 -28.40 -16.62
CA ASP A 310 -39.21 -28.45 -17.07
C ASP A 310 -39.66 -27.06 -17.57
N ALA A 311 -39.89 -26.95 -18.87
CA ALA A 311 -40.29 -25.71 -19.51
C ALA A 311 -41.66 -25.19 -19.02
N ASN A 312 -42.59 -26.08 -18.67
CA ASN A 312 -43.92 -25.69 -18.22
C ASN A 312 -43.86 -25.22 -16.77
N ALA A 313 -43.09 -25.90 -15.92
CA ALA A 313 -42.85 -25.44 -14.55
C ALA A 313 -42.22 -24.04 -14.51
N GLN A 314 -41.25 -23.77 -15.38
CA GLN A 314 -40.65 -22.44 -15.52
C GLN A 314 -41.67 -21.36 -15.92
N LEU A 315 -42.56 -21.68 -16.87
CA LEU A 315 -43.61 -20.77 -17.28
C LEU A 315 -44.57 -20.44 -16.13
N VAL A 316 -44.96 -21.46 -15.34
CA VAL A 316 -45.85 -21.27 -14.17
C VAL A 316 -45.21 -20.37 -13.12
N VAL A 317 -43.90 -20.53 -12.86
CA VAL A 317 -43.16 -19.66 -11.95
C VAL A 317 -43.15 -18.21 -12.45
N ALA A 318 -42.82 -18.00 -13.72
CA ALA A 318 -42.80 -16.67 -14.32
C ALA A 318 -44.20 -15.99 -14.38
N ASP A 319 -45.26 -16.76 -14.62
CA ASP A 319 -46.64 -16.28 -14.53
C ASP A 319 -47.00 -15.88 -13.08
N GLY A 320 -46.40 -16.52 -12.08
CA GLY A 320 -46.47 -16.13 -10.67
C GLY A 320 -45.91 -14.72 -10.45
N TRP A 321 -44.73 -14.44 -10.98
CA TRP A 321 -44.11 -13.10 -10.92
C TRP A 321 -44.94 -12.02 -11.59
N LEU A 322 -45.69 -12.35 -12.65
CA LEU A 322 -46.57 -11.39 -13.32
C LEU A 322 -47.69 -10.91 -12.40
N LYS A 323 -48.18 -11.78 -11.51
CA LYS A 323 -49.19 -11.43 -10.51
C LYS A 323 -48.62 -10.60 -9.37
N GLU A 324 -47.36 -10.87 -9.00
CA GLU A 324 -46.70 -10.23 -7.85
C GLU A 324 -46.14 -8.85 -8.21
N TYR A 325 -45.38 -8.75 -9.31
CA TYR A 325 -44.69 -7.53 -9.73
C TYR A 325 -45.44 -6.74 -10.81
N GLY A 326 -46.50 -7.30 -11.39
CA GLY A 326 -47.32 -6.66 -12.42
C GLY A 326 -46.70 -6.73 -13.82
N GLU A 327 -47.34 -6.05 -14.78
CA GLU A 327 -46.88 -6.02 -16.17
C GLU A 327 -45.60 -5.18 -16.32
N ASN A 328 -44.48 -5.83 -16.64
CA ASN A 328 -43.20 -5.22 -16.94
C ASN A 328 -42.69 -5.74 -18.30
N ALA A 329 -42.13 -4.87 -19.15
CA ALA A 329 -41.57 -5.24 -20.44
C ALA A 329 -40.57 -6.41 -20.36
N ASP A 330 -39.70 -6.41 -19.33
CA ASP A 330 -38.70 -7.47 -19.12
C ASP A 330 -39.34 -8.82 -18.83
N LEU A 331 -40.37 -8.83 -17.97
CA LEU A 331 -41.10 -10.02 -17.60
C LEU A 331 -41.95 -10.55 -18.76
N LEU A 332 -42.60 -9.65 -19.49
CA LEU A 332 -43.42 -10.02 -20.65
C LEU A 332 -42.56 -10.62 -21.76
N THR A 333 -41.36 -10.09 -21.98
CA THR A 333 -40.39 -10.71 -22.90
C THR A 333 -39.98 -12.10 -22.41
N CYS A 334 -39.69 -12.26 -21.12
CA CYS A 334 -39.41 -13.57 -20.52
C CYS A 334 -40.56 -14.57 -20.74
N LEU A 335 -41.80 -14.17 -20.43
CA LEU A 335 -42.99 -14.99 -20.62
C LEU A 335 -43.22 -15.35 -22.09
N GLY A 336 -42.95 -14.42 -23.01
CA GLY A 336 -42.99 -14.68 -24.45
C GLY A 336 -42.03 -15.80 -24.85
N ARG A 337 -40.77 -15.74 -24.39
CA ARG A 337 -39.76 -16.80 -24.63
C ARG A 337 -40.17 -18.14 -24.06
N LEU A 338 -40.66 -18.16 -22.82
CA LEU A 338 -41.13 -19.39 -22.17
C LEU A 338 -42.36 -19.97 -22.87
N CYS A 339 -43.30 -19.13 -23.33
CA CYS A 339 -44.44 -19.55 -24.13
C CYS A 339 -43.99 -20.17 -25.46
N LEU A 340 -43.01 -19.59 -26.15
CA LEU A 340 -42.43 -20.19 -27.35
C LEU A 340 -41.87 -21.59 -27.06
N ARG A 341 -41.16 -21.75 -25.94
CA ARG A 341 -40.59 -23.06 -25.58
C ARG A 341 -41.65 -24.11 -25.24
N ASN A 342 -42.81 -23.68 -24.75
CA ASN A 342 -43.97 -24.54 -24.50
C ASN A 342 -44.92 -24.64 -25.71
N GLU A 343 -44.49 -24.16 -26.89
CA GLU A 343 -45.29 -24.18 -28.13
C GLU A 343 -46.61 -23.39 -28.06
N LEU A 344 -46.71 -22.44 -27.13
CA LEU A 344 -47.87 -21.57 -26.91
C LEU A 344 -47.78 -20.29 -27.77
N TRP A 345 -47.75 -20.46 -29.09
CA TRP A 345 -47.47 -19.40 -30.07
C TRP A 345 -48.34 -18.15 -29.92
N GLY A 346 -49.66 -18.34 -29.74
CA GLY A 346 -50.61 -17.22 -29.60
C GLY A 346 -50.37 -16.39 -28.34
N LYS A 347 -50.05 -17.04 -27.21
CA LYS A 347 -49.71 -16.34 -25.97
C LYS A 347 -48.36 -15.63 -26.08
N ALA A 348 -47.38 -16.28 -26.71
CA ALA A 348 -46.07 -15.67 -26.94
C ALA A 348 -46.18 -14.35 -27.72
N ARG A 349 -46.97 -14.35 -28.81
CA ARG A 349 -47.28 -13.14 -29.59
C ARG A 349 -47.85 -12.03 -28.71
N GLN A 350 -48.90 -12.34 -27.94
CA GLN A 350 -49.55 -11.35 -27.06
C GLN A 350 -48.59 -10.76 -26.03
N TYR A 351 -47.75 -11.59 -25.41
CA TYR A 351 -46.77 -11.11 -24.43
C TYR A 351 -45.70 -10.22 -25.05
N PHE A 352 -45.16 -10.58 -26.22
CA PHE A 352 -44.19 -9.73 -26.91
C PHE A 352 -44.81 -8.41 -27.39
N GLU A 353 -46.01 -8.43 -27.97
CA GLU A 353 -46.74 -7.22 -28.37
C GLU A 353 -46.96 -6.29 -27.18
N LYS A 354 -47.46 -6.83 -26.05
CA LYS A 354 -47.61 -6.06 -24.81
C LYS A 354 -46.28 -5.50 -24.31
N SER A 355 -45.20 -6.28 -24.35
CA SER A 355 -43.87 -5.81 -23.97
C SER A 355 -43.44 -4.60 -24.80
N LEU A 356 -43.62 -4.68 -26.12
CA LEU A 356 -43.24 -3.61 -27.06
C LEU A 356 -44.10 -2.35 -26.90
N LEU A 357 -45.35 -2.48 -26.44
CA LEU A 357 -46.20 -1.35 -26.07
C LEU A 357 -45.67 -0.62 -24.82
N LEU A 358 -45.11 -1.36 -23.85
CA LEU A 358 -44.55 -0.77 -22.63
C LEU A 358 -43.17 -0.15 -22.88
N ARG A 359 -42.31 -0.84 -23.63
CA ARG A 359 -40.96 -0.37 -23.94
C ARG A 359 -40.52 -0.93 -25.29
N SER A 360 -40.12 -0.03 -26.18
CA SER A 360 -39.47 -0.44 -27.43
C SER A 360 -38.12 -1.08 -27.12
N ASP A 361 -37.93 -2.30 -27.61
CA ASP A 361 -36.73 -3.10 -27.38
C ASP A 361 -36.38 -3.87 -28.67
N PRO A 362 -35.14 -3.72 -29.19
CA PRO A 362 -34.72 -4.41 -30.41
C PRO A 362 -34.77 -5.94 -30.30
N ALA A 363 -34.43 -6.49 -29.13
CA ALA A 363 -34.39 -7.95 -28.94
C ALA A 363 -35.80 -8.52 -28.92
N THR A 364 -36.73 -7.90 -28.18
CA THR A 364 -38.15 -8.29 -28.18
C THR A 364 -38.77 -8.13 -29.58
N SER A 365 -38.42 -7.07 -30.32
CA SER A 365 -38.89 -6.87 -31.70
C SER A 365 -38.42 -7.98 -32.62
N ALA A 366 -37.14 -8.38 -32.51
CA ALA A 366 -36.58 -9.48 -33.28
C ALA A 366 -37.23 -10.83 -32.92
N GLU A 367 -37.54 -11.08 -31.64
CA GLU A 367 -38.22 -12.31 -31.22
C GLU A 367 -39.65 -12.41 -31.75
N LEU A 368 -40.41 -11.33 -31.67
CA LEU A 368 -41.74 -11.27 -32.26
C LEU A 368 -41.67 -11.43 -33.79
N ALA A 369 -40.72 -10.77 -34.44
CA ALA A 369 -40.52 -10.91 -35.87
C ALA A 369 -40.18 -12.34 -36.29
N ARG A 370 -39.34 -13.06 -35.51
CA ARG A 370 -39.04 -14.48 -35.74
C ARG A 370 -40.29 -15.35 -35.64
N LEU A 371 -41.12 -15.12 -34.62
CA LEU A 371 -42.38 -15.83 -34.44
C LEU A 371 -43.34 -15.58 -35.63
N LEU A 372 -43.57 -14.31 -36.00
CA LEU A 372 -44.46 -13.95 -37.11
C LEU A 372 -43.98 -14.52 -38.44
N TYR A 373 -42.66 -14.54 -38.67
CA TYR A 373 -42.08 -15.17 -39.85
C TYR A 373 -42.42 -16.66 -39.92
N ALA A 374 -42.25 -17.39 -38.81
CA ALA A 374 -42.56 -18.81 -38.71
C ALA A 374 -44.06 -19.09 -38.88
N LEU A 375 -44.92 -18.16 -38.48
CA LEU A 375 -46.37 -18.23 -38.68
C LEU A 375 -46.82 -17.82 -40.11
N GLY A 376 -45.89 -17.39 -40.97
CA GLY A 376 -46.17 -16.99 -42.35
C GLY A 376 -46.48 -15.50 -42.56
N GLU A 377 -46.52 -14.70 -41.50
CA GLU A 377 -46.78 -13.25 -41.52
C GLU A 377 -45.52 -12.44 -41.88
N LYS A 378 -44.97 -12.69 -43.07
CA LYS A 378 -43.65 -12.20 -43.50
C LYS A 378 -43.55 -10.67 -43.57
N GLU A 379 -44.60 -9.98 -43.98
CA GLU A 379 -44.61 -8.51 -44.12
C GLU A 379 -44.53 -7.82 -42.75
N GLN A 380 -45.30 -8.30 -41.77
CA GLN A 380 -45.26 -7.78 -40.39
C GLN A 380 -43.92 -8.10 -39.73
N SER A 381 -43.41 -9.32 -39.94
CA SER A 381 -42.07 -9.72 -39.50
C SER A 381 -40.98 -8.77 -40.05
N ALA A 382 -40.98 -8.50 -41.36
CA ALA A 382 -40.01 -7.59 -41.98
C ALA A 382 -40.10 -6.17 -41.42
N LYS A 383 -41.31 -5.68 -41.15
CA LYS A 383 -41.52 -4.37 -40.51
C LYS A 383 -40.89 -4.31 -39.12
N LEU A 384 -41.14 -5.31 -38.27
CA LEU A 384 -40.58 -5.38 -36.92
C LEU A 384 -39.06 -5.53 -36.92
N TYR A 385 -38.49 -6.34 -37.83
CA TYR A 385 -37.04 -6.42 -37.97
C TYR A 385 -36.43 -5.07 -38.36
N ARG A 386 -37.05 -4.34 -39.28
CA ARG A 386 -36.59 -3.01 -39.67
C ARG A 386 -36.66 -2.03 -38.51
N GLU A 387 -37.77 -2.01 -37.78
CA GLU A 387 -37.95 -1.14 -36.60
C GLU A 387 -36.92 -1.46 -35.52
N GLY A 388 -36.74 -2.74 -35.18
CA GLY A 388 -35.72 -3.18 -34.23
C GLY A 388 -34.30 -2.84 -34.66
N LEU A 389 -33.98 -2.98 -35.96
CA LEU A 389 -32.66 -2.63 -36.50
C LEU A 389 -32.39 -1.12 -36.41
N ILE A 390 -33.36 -0.27 -36.78
CA ILE A 390 -33.23 1.18 -36.68
C ILE A 390 -33.03 1.61 -35.22
N GLN A 391 -33.69 0.93 -34.28
CA GLN A 391 -33.51 1.20 -32.84
C GLN A 391 -32.13 0.76 -32.32
N ALA A 392 -31.61 -0.38 -32.81
CA ALA A 392 -30.31 -0.88 -32.40
C ALA A 392 -29.15 -0.05 -32.98
N VAL A 393 -29.36 0.64 -34.10
CA VAL A 393 -28.36 1.47 -34.76
C VAL A 393 -28.67 2.94 -34.53
N THR A 394 -28.11 3.51 -33.46
CA THR A 394 -28.40 4.88 -33.01
C THR A 394 -27.77 5.98 -33.86
N ASP A 395 -26.68 5.69 -34.58
CA ASP A 395 -25.84 6.71 -35.22
C ASP A 395 -25.60 6.44 -36.70
N LEU A 396 -26.66 6.51 -37.49
CA LEU A 396 -26.53 6.51 -38.95
C LEU A 396 -26.23 7.93 -39.45
N PRO A 397 -25.15 8.14 -40.22
CA PRO A 397 -24.90 9.42 -40.86
C PRO A 397 -26.04 9.75 -41.82
N LEU A 398 -26.43 11.03 -41.86
CA LEU A 398 -27.43 11.54 -42.81
C LEU A 398 -26.82 11.54 -44.22
N LEU A 399 -26.96 10.40 -44.91
CA LEU A 399 -26.53 10.24 -46.30
C LEU A 399 -27.72 10.50 -47.23
N PRO A 400 -27.49 11.12 -48.41
CA PRO A 400 -28.55 11.33 -49.38
C PRO A 400 -29.08 9.97 -49.86
N LEU A 401 -30.39 9.75 -49.69
CA LEU A 401 -31.08 8.56 -50.17
C LEU A 401 -31.83 8.87 -51.47
N PRO A 402 -31.86 7.94 -52.43
CA PRO A 402 -32.63 8.13 -53.66
C PRO A 402 -34.12 8.29 -53.32
N GLY A 403 -34.73 9.40 -53.79
CA GLY A 403 -36.15 9.70 -53.59
C GLY A 403 -36.49 10.61 -52.40
N HIS A 404 -35.51 11.00 -51.57
CA HIS A 404 -35.67 12.09 -50.61
C HIS A 404 -35.05 13.37 -51.20
N GLU A 405 -35.88 14.35 -51.56
CA GLU A 405 -35.40 15.65 -52.04
C GLU A 405 -34.46 16.27 -50.99
N SER A 406 -33.21 16.50 -51.39
CA SER A 406 -32.28 17.30 -50.60
C SER A 406 -32.90 18.70 -50.46
N PRO A 407 -32.97 19.30 -49.25
CA PRO A 407 -33.31 20.71 -49.12
C PRO A 407 -32.12 21.49 -49.66
N LEU A 408 -32.06 21.66 -50.99
CA LEU A 408 -31.15 22.57 -51.64
C LEU A 408 -31.49 23.96 -51.12
N LEU A 409 -30.58 24.46 -50.27
CA LEU A 409 -30.19 25.86 -50.15
C LEU A 409 -31.08 26.80 -50.96
N LYS A 410 -32.10 27.37 -50.30
CA LYS A 410 -32.61 28.69 -50.71
C LYS A 410 -31.50 29.70 -50.45
N ALA A 411 -30.54 29.77 -51.37
CA ALA A 411 -29.63 30.90 -51.47
C ALA A 411 -30.46 32.10 -51.90
N HIS A 412 -30.44 33.11 -51.04
CA HIS A 412 -31.08 34.41 -51.22
C HIS A 412 -30.70 35.04 -52.57
N SER A 413 -31.72 35.51 -53.30
CA SER A 413 -31.62 36.63 -54.25
C SER A 413 -31.85 37.94 -53.52
#